data_AF-A0A1V5AJV3-F1
#
_entry.id   AF-A0A1V5AJV3-F1
#
_cell.length_a   1.000
_cell.length_b   1.000
_cell.length_c   1.000
_cell.angle_alpha   90.00
_cell.angle_beta   90.00
_cell.angle_gamma   90.00
#
_symmetry.space_group_name_H-M   'P 1'
#
loop_
_entity.id
_entity.type
_entity.pdbx_description
1 polymer ?
#
loop_
_entity_poly.entity_id
_entity_poly.type
_entity_poly.pdbx_seq_one_letter_code
_entity_poly.pdbx_strand_id
1 'polypeptide(L)'
;MLTPEERRLLAFAMLRDVLAVVSGYGEVTVLSLPGLKKEEIGVDVAISQSSLELNEAINAFIDAHAKHGWPSDILIVMADLALLTGDVVDGILNCEGDVVLCPGRGGGTNMLLTRSPRFRTCYIGLSFPKHCAQAKLLGLHLNIFESFRAGCDIDDPGDLAEAVLHGRGDAPCMLKKMGFELANEGKAELRRGASREFTSLCKL
;
A
#
# COMPACT_ATOMS: atom_id res chain seq x y z
N MET A 1 18.67 -4.66 11.95
CA MET A 1 18.29 -4.09 10.63
C MET A 1 18.11 -5.21 9.64
N LEU A 2 17.19 -5.04 8.67
CA LEU A 2 16.93 -6.03 7.61
C LEU A 2 18.03 -5.97 6.52
N THR A 3 18.50 -7.12 6.07
CA THR A 3 19.36 -7.24 4.88
C THR A 3 18.59 -6.85 3.61
N PRO A 4 19.27 -6.54 2.48
CA PRO A 4 18.59 -6.26 1.22
C PRO A 4 17.62 -7.38 0.78
N GLU A 5 17.99 -8.64 0.99
CA GLU A 5 17.15 -9.79 0.69
C GLU A 5 15.93 -9.85 1.63
N GLU A 6 16.13 -9.63 2.93
CA GLU A 6 15.02 -9.58 3.88
C GLU A 6 14.04 -8.44 3.58
N ARG A 7 14.54 -7.27 3.15
CA ARG A 7 13.68 -6.17 2.71
C ARG A 7 12.88 -6.54 1.47
N ARG A 8 13.51 -7.23 0.51
CA ARG A 8 12.83 -7.72 -0.71
C ARG A 8 11.71 -8.69 -0.35
N LEU A 9 11.99 -9.67 0.50
CA LEU A 9 11.00 -10.66 0.95
C LEU A 9 9.84 -10.02 1.70
N LEU A 10 10.13 -9.04 2.56
CA LEU A 10 9.11 -8.29 3.28
C LEU A 10 8.26 -7.43 2.34
N ALA A 11 8.87 -6.71 1.40
CA ALA A 11 8.13 -5.90 0.42
C ALA A 11 7.14 -6.74 -0.40
N PHE A 12 7.54 -7.94 -0.85
CA PHE A 12 6.62 -8.85 -1.54
C PHE A 12 5.53 -9.41 -0.62
N ALA A 13 5.83 -9.64 0.66
CA ALA A 13 4.83 -10.04 1.64
C ALA A 13 3.77 -8.95 1.85
N MET A 14 4.18 -7.68 1.95
CA MET A 14 3.24 -6.55 2.05
C MET A 14 2.42 -6.37 0.77
N LEU A 15 3.05 -6.49 -0.40
CA LEU A 15 2.32 -6.45 -1.67
C LEU A 15 1.26 -7.55 -1.75
N ARG A 16 1.59 -8.79 -1.34
CA ARG A 16 0.61 -9.88 -1.29
C ARG A 16 -0.54 -9.60 -0.32
N ASP A 17 -0.25 -8.99 0.83
CA ASP A 17 -1.28 -8.60 1.79
C ASP A 17 -2.24 -7.55 1.20
N VAL A 18 -1.71 -6.55 0.51
CA VAL A 18 -2.52 -5.55 -0.20
C VAL A 18 -3.36 -6.22 -1.29
N LEU A 19 -2.75 -7.04 -2.15
CA LEU A 19 -3.42 -7.75 -3.24
C LEU A 19 -4.56 -8.65 -2.74
N ALA A 20 -4.32 -9.41 -1.67
CA ALA A 20 -5.33 -10.28 -1.07
C ALA A 20 -6.59 -9.52 -0.64
N VAL A 21 -6.45 -8.25 -0.24
CA VAL A 21 -7.57 -7.37 0.10
C VAL A 21 -8.21 -6.77 -1.15
N VAL A 22 -7.43 -6.13 -2.02
CA VAL A 22 -7.99 -5.33 -3.13
C VAL A 22 -8.59 -6.18 -4.26
N SER A 23 -8.17 -7.44 -4.40
CA SER A 23 -8.69 -8.35 -5.43
C SER A 23 -10.19 -8.66 -5.30
N GLY A 24 -10.82 -8.36 -4.15
CA GLY A 24 -12.27 -8.51 -3.97
C GLY A 24 -13.11 -7.38 -4.60
N TYR A 25 -12.48 -6.30 -5.08
CA TYR A 25 -13.18 -5.04 -5.40
C TYR A 25 -13.20 -4.68 -6.88
N GLY A 26 -12.52 -5.44 -7.74
CA GLY A 26 -12.49 -5.19 -9.18
C GLY A 26 -11.22 -5.70 -9.84
N GLU A 27 -10.96 -5.19 -11.03
CA GLU A 27 -9.72 -5.48 -11.76
C GLU A 27 -8.51 -4.84 -11.04
N VAL A 28 -7.50 -5.66 -10.77
CA VAL A 28 -6.28 -5.22 -10.06
C VAL A 28 -5.10 -5.28 -11.01
N THR A 29 -4.36 -4.17 -11.08
CA THR A 29 -3.11 -4.08 -11.82
C THR A 29 -2.00 -3.57 -10.92
N VAL A 30 -0.88 -4.29 -10.87
CA VAL A 30 0.35 -3.82 -10.24
C VAL A 30 1.11 -2.99 -11.27
N LEU A 31 1.26 -1.69 -10.99
CA LEU A 31 2.10 -0.80 -11.79
C LEU A 31 3.53 -0.86 -11.26
N SER A 32 4.49 -1.24 -12.10
CA SER A 32 5.89 -1.40 -11.69
C SER A 32 6.88 -0.88 -12.72
N LEU A 33 8.12 -0.68 -12.28
CA LEU A 33 9.25 -0.58 -13.20
C LEU A 33 9.44 -1.90 -13.99
N PRO A 34 10.13 -1.88 -15.14
CA PRO A 34 10.41 -3.09 -15.91
C PRO A 34 11.21 -4.11 -15.10
N GLY A 35 10.88 -5.39 -15.28
CA GLY A 35 11.63 -6.51 -14.70
C GLY A 35 10.94 -7.23 -13.55
N LEU A 36 9.86 -6.70 -12.98
CA LEU A 36 9.03 -7.42 -12.01
C LEU A 36 8.30 -8.59 -12.69
N LYS A 37 8.47 -9.80 -12.17
CA LYS A 37 7.78 -10.98 -12.69
C LYS A 37 6.72 -11.50 -11.72
N LYS A 38 5.64 -12.08 -12.26
CA LYS A 38 4.53 -12.64 -11.47
C LYS A 38 5.00 -13.70 -10.49
N GLU A 39 6.00 -14.50 -10.88
CA GLU A 39 6.57 -15.57 -10.06
C GLU A 39 7.23 -15.04 -8.78
N GLU A 40 7.70 -13.79 -8.80
CA GLU A 40 8.33 -13.15 -7.63
C GLU A 40 7.29 -12.65 -6.63
N ILE A 41 6.13 -12.22 -7.13
CA ILE A 41 4.99 -11.85 -6.29
C ILE A 41 4.37 -13.11 -5.69
N GLY A 42 4.22 -14.17 -6.49
CA GLY A 42 3.61 -15.45 -6.09
C GLY A 42 2.08 -15.45 -6.16
N VAL A 43 1.47 -14.46 -6.82
CA VAL A 43 0.01 -14.32 -7.00
C VAL A 43 -0.27 -13.98 -8.47
N ASP A 44 -1.33 -14.54 -9.04
CA ASP A 44 -1.75 -14.19 -10.41
C ASP A 44 -2.48 -12.85 -10.42
N VAL A 45 -1.77 -11.81 -10.83
CA VAL A 45 -2.27 -10.44 -10.96
C VAL A 45 -1.76 -9.81 -12.25
N ALA A 46 -2.52 -8.89 -12.85
CA ALA A 46 -2.02 -8.13 -13.99
C ALA A 46 -0.85 -7.25 -13.56
N ILE A 47 0.20 -7.18 -14.39
CA ILE A 47 1.37 -6.31 -14.17
C ILE A 47 1.47 -5.38 -15.36
N SER A 48 1.41 -4.07 -15.10
CA SER A 48 1.70 -3.03 -16.08
C SER A 48 3.09 -2.49 -15.82
N GLN A 49 4.03 -2.77 -16.72
CA GLN A 49 5.40 -2.27 -16.61
C GLN A 49 5.54 -0.93 -17.32
N SER A 50 6.14 0.04 -16.65
CA SER A 50 6.42 1.37 -17.19
C SER A 50 7.82 1.81 -16.80
N SER A 51 8.59 2.33 -17.75
CA SER A 51 9.89 2.96 -17.47
C SER A 51 9.76 4.42 -17.02
N LEU A 52 8.53 4.91 -16.83
CA LEU A 52 8.26 6.25 -16.32
C LEU A 52 8.41 6.28 -14.79
N GLU A 53 8.71 7.45 -14.27
CA GLU A 53 8.65 7.74 -12.83
C GLU A 53 7.22 7.60 -12.30
N LEU A 54 7.08 7.46 -10.97
CA LEU A 54 5.82 7.08 -10.31
C LEU A 54 4.61 7.91 -10.75
N ASN A 55 4.74 9.24 -10.76
CA ASN A 55 3.63 10.13 -11.08
C ASN A 55 3.24 10.03 -12.56
N GLU A 56 4.23 10.02 -13.43
CA GLU A 56 4.09 9.95 -14.88
C GLU A 56 3.46 8.61 -15.28
N ALA A 57 3.87 7.51 -14.64
CA ALA A 57 3.30 6.19 -14.87
C ALA A 57 1.81 6.12 -14.46
N ILE A 58 1.47 6.62 -13.27
CA ILE A 58 0.08 6.64 -12.78
C ILE A 58 -0.77 7.59 -13.65
N ASN A 59 -0.27 8.78 -13.96
CA ASN A 59 -0.99 9.75 -14.77
C ASN A 59 -1.22 9.25 -16.21
N ALA A 60 -0.26 8.53 -16.79
CA ALA A 60 -0.43 7.86 -18.07
C ALA A 60 -1.51 6.76 -18.02
N PHE A 61 -1.60 6.03 -16.90
CA PHE A 61 -2.67 5.06 -16.66
C PHE A 61 -4.05 5.74 -16.61
N ILE A 62 -4.17 6.84 -15.86
CA ILE A 62 -5.40 7.66 -15.80
C ILE A 62 -5.77 8.20 -17.19
N ASP A 63 -4.80 8.68 -17.97
CA ASP A 63 -5.02 9.19 -19.33
C ASP A 63 -5.51 8.09 -20.28
N ALA A 64 -4.95 6.88 -20.19
CA ALA A 64 -5.40 5.74 -20.97
C ALA A 64 -6.84 5.37 -20.61
N HIS A 65 -7.16 5.32 -19.31
CA HIS A 65 -8.51 5.04 -18.82
C HIS A 65 -9.54 6.08 -19.30
N ALA A 66 -9.15 7.36 -19.29
CA ALA A 66 -9.97 8.46 -19.81
C ALA A 66 -10.21 8.35 -21.33
N LYS A 67 -9.19 7.96 -22.11
CA LYS A 67 -9.33 7.73 -23.57
C LYS A 67 -10.30 6.60 -23.89
N HIS A 68 -10.47 5.65 -22.98
CA HIS A 68 -11.45 4.57 -23.08
C HIS A 68 -12.82 4.91 -22.47
N GLY A 69 -13.10 6.20 -22.22
CA GLY A 69 -14.41 6.65 -21.77
C GLY A 69 -14.67 6.50 -20.27
N TRP A 70 -13.63 6.33 -19.46
CA TRP A 70 -13.72 6.18 -18.00
C TRP A 70 -14.63 5.02 -17.55
N PRO A 71 -14.27 3.77 -17.89
CA PRO A 71 -15.15 2.62 -17.64
C PRO A 71 -15.35 2.30 -16.15
N SER A 72 -14.48 2.79 -15.28
CA SER A 72 -14.55 2.59 -13.83
C SER A 72 -13.77 3.67 -13.08
N ASP A 73 -14.06 3.85 -11.80
CA ASP A 73 -13.23 4.67 -10.91
C ASP A 73 -11.89 3.98 -10.63
N ILE A 74 -10.86 4.77 -10.31
CA ILE A 74 -9.51 4.25 -10.06
C ILE A 74 -9.16 4.45 -8.58
N LEU A 75 -8.95 3.34 -7.88
CA LEU A 75 -8.35 3.33 -6.55
C LEU A 75 -6.86 2.99 -6.66
N ILE A 76 -6.02 3.94 -6.26
CA ILE A 76 -4.57 3.77 -6.14
C ILE A 76 -4.28 3.41 -4.68
N VAL A 77 -3.53 2.33 -4.47
CA VAL A 77 -3.15 1.81 -3.15
C VAL A 77 -1.65 1.56 -3.14
N MET A 78 -0.94 2.14 -2.17
CA MET A 78 0.49 1.87 -1.99
C MET A 78 0.70 0.41 -1.53
N ALA A 79 1.81 -0.21 -1.96
CA ALA A 79 2.05 -1.65 -1.79
C ALA A 79 2.59 -2.04 -0.39
N ASP A 80 2.94 -1.06 0.42
CA ASP A 80 3.51 -1.17 1.77
C ASP A 80 2.46 -1.10 2.89
N LEU A 81 1.17 -1.12 2.56
CA LEU A 81 0.07 -1.07 3.53
C LEU A 81 -0.24 -2.45 4.13
N ALA A 82 0.71 -3.01 4.87
CA ALA A 82 0.61 -4.33 5.52
C ALA A 82 -0.57 -4.50 6.49
N LEU A 83 -1.17 -3.38 6.92
CA LEU A 83 -2.29 -3.34 7.87
C LEU A 83 -3.66 -3.23 7.17
N LEU A 84 -3.68 -3.10 5.84
CA LEU A 84 -4.89 -2.90 5.03
C LEU A 84 -5.90 -4.04 5.25
N THR A 85 -7.18 -3.68 5.27
CA THR A 85 -8.28 -4.61 5.48
C THR A 85 -9.45 -4.28 4.56
N GLY A 86 -10.36 -5.24 4.36
CA GLY A 86 -11.52 -5.05 3.47
C GLY A 86 -12.40 -3.87 3.88
N ASP A 87 -12.70 -3.73 5.18
CA ASP A 87 -13.49 -2.61 5.73
C ASP A 87 -12.90 -1.23 5.44
N VAL A 88 -11.57 -1.14 5.31
CA VAL A 88 -10.88 0.10 4.93
C VAL A 88 -11.07 0.40 3.44
N VAL A 89 -11.03 -0.61 2.58
CA VAL A 89 -11.29 -0.46 1.15
C VAL A 89 -12.77 -0.15 0.90
N ASP A 90 -13.69 -0.86 1.58
CA ASP A 90 -15.11 -0.53 1.59
C ASP A 90 -15.35 0.93 2.01
N GLY A 91 -14.68 1.38 3.08
CA GLY A 91 -14.80 2.72 3.61
C GLY A 91 -14.42 3.81 2.59
N ILE A 92 -13.26 3.68 1.94
CA ILE A 92 -12.83 4.67 0.95
C ILE A 92 -13.70 4.65 -0.31
N LEU A 93 -14.13 3.48 -0.77
CA LEU A 93 -15.00 3.33 -1.96
C LEU A 93 -16.40 3.93 -1.74
N ASN A 94 -16.93 3.85 -0.52
CA ASN A 94 -18.22 4.43 -0.15
C ASN A 94 -18.14 5.91 0.26
N CYS A 95 -16.93 6.48 0.34
CA CYS A 95 -16.74 7.89 0.67
C CYS A 95 -17.13 8.77 -0.53
N GLU A 96 -18.03 9.74 -0.30
CA GLU A 96 -18.45 10.70 -1.31
C GLU A 96 -17.28 11.61 -1.75
N GLY A 97 -17.25 12.00 -3.01
CA GLY A 97 -16.22 12.89 -3.56
C GLY A 97 -15.85 12.53 -4.99
N ASP A 98 -15.39 13.50 -5.77
CA ASP A 98 -14.70 13.21 -7.03
C ASP A 98 -13.30 12.63 -6.76
N VAL A 99 -12.70 13.01 -5.63
CA VAL A 99 -11.39 12.55 -5.17
C VAL A 99 -11.48 12.26 -3.68
N VAL A 100 -11.05 11.08 -3.26
CA VAL A 100 -10.95 10.70 -1.85
C VAL A 100 -9.50 10.34 -1.54
N LEU A 101 -8.92 10.96 -0.51
CA LEU A 101 -7.54 10.76 -0.11
C LEU A 101 -7.45 10.09 1.25
N CYS A 102 -6.64 9.05 1.37
CA CYS A 102 -6.17 8.54 2.66
C CYS A 102 -4.75 9.06 2.90
N PRO A 103 -4.53 9.89 3.95
CA PRO A 103 -3.19 10.35 4.29
C PRO A 103 -2.32 9.20 4.81
N GLY A 104 -1.02 9.30 4.55
CA GLY A 104 0.04 8.50 5.18
C GLY A 104 0.81 9.27 6.23
N ARG A 105 1.76 8.61 6.89
CA ARG A 105 2.66 9.28 7.84
C ARG A 105 3.55 10.29 7.10
N GLY A 106 4.04 11.30 7.81
CA GLY A 106 4.95 12.30 7.24
C GLY A 106 4.38 13.23 6.15
N GLY A 107 3.06 13.22 5.91
CA GLY A 107 2.41 14.05 4.89
C GLY A 107 2.32 13.38 3.50
N GLY A 108 2.52 12.06 3.44
CA GLY A 108 2.29 11.23 2.27
C GLY A 108 0.81 10.96 2.00
N THR A 109 0.50 10.35 0.85
CA THR A 109 -0.82 9.84 0.49
C THR A 109 -0.68 8.34 0.30
N ASN A 110 -1.45 7.54 1.03
CA ASN A 110 -1.31 6.08 1.01
C ASN A 110 -2.38 5.41 0.14
N MET A 111 -3.56 6.04 0.06
CA MET A 111 -4.60 5.63 -0.88
C MET A 111 -5.24 6.85 -1.52
N LEU A 112 -5.66 6.69 -2.77
CA LEU A 112 -6.26 7.76 -3.56
C LEU A 112 -7.31 7.14 -4.47
N LEU A 113 -8.58 7.49 -4.23
CA LEU A 113 -9.67 7.19 -5.14
C LEU A 113 -9.93 8.41 -6.02
N THR A 114 -9.90 8.23 -7.34
CA THR A 114 -10.32 9.26 -8.29
C THR A 114 -11.50 8.75 -9.11
N ARG A 115 -12.54 9.57 -9.17
CA ARG A 115 -13.72 9.42 -10.02
C ARG A 115 -13.72 10.41 -11.19
N SER A 116 -12.60 11.10 -11.37
CA SER A 116 -12.45 12.16 -12.36
C SER A 116 -11.18 11.98 -13.20
N PRO A 117 -11.28 11.98 -14.54
CA PRO A 117 -10.12 11.92 -15.42
C PRO A 117 -9.26 13.18 -15.38
N ARG A 118 -9.71 14.23 -14.67
CA ARG A 118 -8.98 15.50 -14.54
C ARG A 118 -7.95 15.48 -13.41
N PHE A 119 -8.09 14.58 -12.44
CA PHE A 119 -7.16 14.52 -11.30
C PHE A 119 -5.83 13.89 -11.72
N ARG A 120 -4.71 14.42 -11.21
CA ARG A 120 -3.36 13.89 -11.49
C ARG A 120 -2.63 13.66 -10.17
N THR A 121 -1.72 12.70 -10.13
CA THR A 121 -0.97 12.37 -8.91
C THR A 121 0.36 13.12 -8.82
N CYS A 122 0.80 13.38 -7.59
CA CYS A 122 2.04 14.07 -7.24
C CYS A 122 2.63 13.56 -5.91
N TYR A 123 3.07 12.30 -5.89
CA TYR A 123 3.58 11.58 -4.72
C TYR A 123 4.91 12.08 -4.13
N ILE A 124 5.69 12.89 -4.86
CA ILE A 124 7.04 13.29 -4.40
C ILE A 124 6.93 14.34 -3.28
N GLY A 125 7.51 14.06 -2.12
CA GLY A 125 7.51 14.95 -0.95
C GLY A 125 6.17 14.97 -0.22
N LEU A 126 5.71 16.16 0.19
CA LEU A 126 4.42 16.34 0.88
C LEU A 126 3.23 16.15 -0.09
N SER A 127 2.96 14.90 -0.47
CA SER A 127 1.99 14.58 -1.52
C SER A 127 0.55 14.83 -1.08
N PHE A 128 0.20 14.58 0.17
CA PHE A 128 -1.16 14.81 0.68
C PHE A 128 -1.62 16.27 0.51
N PRO A 129 -0.90 17.29 1.02
CA PRO A 129 -1.31 18.67 0.82
C PRO A 129 -1.27 19.10 -0.65
N LYS A 130 -0.36 18.54 -1.47
CA LYS A 130 -0.34 18.82 -2.92
C LYS A 130 -1.58 18.28 -3.63
N HIS A 131 -1.97 17.04 -3.35
CA HIS A 131 -3.21 16.44 -3.85
C HIS A 131 -4.45 17.24 -3.41
N CYS A 132 -4.50 17.68 -2.14
CA CYS A 132 -5.57 18.52 -1.64
C CYS A 132 -5.67 19.86 -2.41
N ALA A 133 -4.53 20.54 -2.57
CA ALA A 133 -4.46 21.82 -3.28
C ALA A 133 -4.89 21.68 -4.74
N GLN A 134 -4.50 20.58 -5.39
CA GLN A 134 -4.86 20.28 -6.77
C GLN A 134 -6.35 19.99 -6.95
N ALA A 135 -6.96 19.18 -6.07
CA ALA A 135 -8.39 18.91 -6.14
C ALA A 135 -9.19 20.22 -6.03
N LYS A 136 -8.80 21.08 -5.07
CA LYS A 136 -9.38 22.41 -4.89
C LYS A 136 -9.20 23.30 -6.12
N LEU A 137 -8.00 23.33 -6.71
CA LEU A 137 -7.70 24.12 -7.91
C LEU A 137 -8.57 23.69 -9.10
N LEU A 138 -8.86 22.39 -9.21
CA LEU A 138 -9.70 21.84 -10.29
C LEU A 138 -11.21 21.96 -10.03
N GLY A 139 -11.61 22.41 -8.84
CA GLY A 139 -13.00 22.47 -8.41
C GLY A 139 -13.62 21.10 -8.19
N LEU A 140 -12.81 20.09 -7.86
CA LEU A 140 -13.27 18.72 -7.58
C LEU A 140 -13.73 18.62 -6.12
N HIS A 141 -14.81 17.88 -5.89
CA HIS A 141 -15.27 17.55 -4.54
C HIS A 141 -14.25 16.61 -3.88
N LEU A 142 -13.43 17.17 -3.00
CA LEU A 142 -12.43 16.44 -2.23
C LEU A 142 -13.01 15.96 -0.91
N ASN A 143 -12.72 14.71 -0.56
CA ASN A 143 -12.97 14.18 0.77
C ASN A 143 -11.72 13.49 1.33
N ILE A 144 -11.60 13.45 2.66
CA ILE A 144 -10.47 12.83 3.36
C ILE A 144 -11.00 11.62 4.11
N PHE A 145 -10.44 10.45 3.80
CA PHE A 145 -10.76 9.20 4.47
C PHE A 145 -9.61 8.86 5.44
N GLU A 146 -9.82 9.09 6.72
CA GLU A 146 -8.83 8.81 7.75
C GLU A 146 -8.95 7.35 8.22
N SER A 147 -7.83 6.62 8.19
CA SER A 147 -7.75 5.25 8.67
C SER A 147 -6.41 5.00 9.33
N PHE A 148 -6.43 4.48 10.55
CA PHE A 148 -5.21 4.03 11.23
C PHE A 148 -4.46 2.98 10.41
N ARG A 149 -5.21 2.06 9.79
CA ARG A 149 -4.64 0.93 9.03
C ARG A 149 -4.03 1.37 7.72
N ALA A 150 -4.75 2.18 6.94
CA ALA A 150 -4.23 2.67 5.65
C ALA A 150 -3.26 3.85 5.81
N GLY A 151 -3.32 4.59 6.91
CA GLY A 151 -2.36 5.64 7.24
C GLY A 151 -1.05 5.13 7.86
N CYS A 152 -0.83 3.81 7.92
CA CYS A 152 0.37 3.20 8.47
C CYS A 152 1.13 2.41 7.38
N ASP A 153 1.85 3.14 6.56
CA ASP A 153 2.91 2.64 5.67
C ASP A 153 4.11 2.11 6.48
N ILE A 154 4.81 1.12 5.91
CA ILE A 154 5.95 0.44 6.57
C ILE A 154 7.24 0.81 5.85
N ASP A 155 7.76 2.00 6.15
CA ASP A 155 8.94 2.57 5.49
C ASP A 155 10.20 2.49 6.36
N ASP A 156 10.07 2.70 7.67
CA ASP A 156 11.18 2.76 8.60
C ASP A 156 11.21 1.56 9.57
N PRO A 157 12.37 1.27 10.19
CA PRO A 157 12.48 0.16 11.15
C PRO A 157 11.48 0.22 12.31
N GLY A 158 11.02 1.42 12.69
CA GLY A 158 10.03 1.62 13.75
C GLY A 158 8.64 1.11 13.37
N ASP A 159 8.30 1.11 12.09
CA ASP A 159 6.97 0.70 11.60
C ASP A 159 6.80 -0.82 11.61
N LEU A 160 7.91 -1.58 11.62
CA LEU A 160 7.85 -3.05 11.65
C LEU A 160 7.10 -3.60 12.88
N ALA A 161 7.11 -2.87 14.00
CA ALA A 161 6.33 -3.23 15.17
C ALA A 161 4.81 -3.15 14.90
N GLU A 162 4.36 -2.15 14.14
CA GLU A 162 2.96 -1.97 13.74
C GLU A 162 2.50 -3.13 12.86
N ALA A 163 3.34 -3.56 11.91
CA ALA A 163 3.06 -4.73 11.08
C ALA A 163 2.85 -6.00 11.92
N VAL A 164 3.70 -6.23 12.94
CA VAL A 164 3.58 -7.42 13.81
C VAL A 164 2.41 -7.32 14.79
N LEU A 165 2.08 -6.11 15.27
CA LEU A 165 0.97 -5.88 16.20
C LEU A 165 -0.40 -5.93 15.55
N HIS A 166 -0.54 -5.36 14.35
CA HIS A 166 -1.84 -5.04 13.76
C HIS A 166 -2.09 -5.69 12.40
N GLY A 167 -1.03 -6.16 11.73
CA GLY A 167 -1.11 -6.93 10.49
C GLY A 167 -1.65 -8.34 10.73
N ARG A 168 -2.24 -8.93 9.68
CA ARG A 168 -2.83 -10.28 9.74
C ARG A 168 -2.40 -11.21 8.60
N GLY A 169 -1.57 -10.72 7.68
CA GLY A 169 -1.18 -11.46 6.48
C GLY A 169 0.25 -12.01 6.51
N ASP A 170 0.84 -12.07 5.33
CA ASP A 170 2.19 -12.56 5.06
C ASP A 170 3.26 -11.70 5.69
N ALA A 171 3.10 -10.37 5.75
CA ALA A 171 4.12 -9.47 6.29
C ALA A 171 4.47 -9.76 7.77
N PRO A 172 3.51 -9.83 8.72
CA PRO A 172 3.82 -10.22 10.09
C PRO A 172 4.34 -11.67 10.20
N CYS A 173 3.87 -12.58 9.34
CA CYS A 173 4.38 -13.95 9.31
C CYS A 173 5.84 -14.00 8.87
N MET A 174 6.22 -13.18 7.88
CA MET A 174 7.58 -13.06 7.37
C MET A 174 8.52 -12.51 8.44
N LEU A 175 8.12 -11.44 9.15
CA LEU A 175 8.91 -10.88 10.25
C LEU A 175 9.14 -11.91 11.36
N LYS A 176 8.11 -12.67 11.75
CA LYS A 176 8.26 -13.76 12.74
C LYS A 176 9.20 -14.86 12.26
N LYS A 177 9.12 -15.26 10.99
CA LYS A 177 10.06 -16.25 10.39
C LYS A 177 11.51 -15.77 10.37
N MET A 178 11.73 -14.46 10.22
CA MET A 178 13.06 -13.84 10.31
C MET A 178 13.58 -13.75 11.77
N GLY A 179 12.78 -14.17 12.74
CA GLY A 179 13.10 -14.17 14.17
C GLY A 179 12.77 -12.87 14.88
N PHE A 180 11.87 -12.03 14.32
CA PHE A 180 11.42 -10.82 14.99
C PHE A 180 10.29 -11.09 15.98
N GLU A 181 10.43 -10.55 17.17
CA GLU A 181 9.47 -10.62 18.27
C GLU A 181 9.27 -9.23 18.88
N LEU A 182 8.10 -9.00 19.48
CA LEU A 182 7.80 -7.76 20.19
C LEU A 182 8.43 -7.82 21.59
N ALA A 183 9.23 -6.82 21.92
CA ALA A 183 9.75 -6.62 23.26
C ALA A 183 8.77 -5.79 24.10
N ASN A 184 8.52 -6.23 25.35
CA ASN A 184 7.63 -5.54 26.28
C ASN A 184 8.44 -4.67 27.26
N GLU A 185 9.03 -3.57 26.75
CA GLU A 185 9.78 -2.59 27.55
C GLU A 185 9.11 -1.20 27.49
N GLY A 186 7.78 -1.17 27.66
CA GLY A 186 6.97 0.05 27.79
C GLY A 186 6.45 0.61 26.46
N LYS A 187 7.31 0.75 25.45
CA LYS A 187 6.88 0.92 24.04
C LYS A 187 7.14 -0.38 23.28
N ALA A 188 6.25 -0.72 22.36
CA ALA A 188 6.44 -1.89 21.52
C ALA A 188 7.66 -1.66 20.62
N GLU A 189 8.73 -2.41 20.88
CA GLU A 189 9.94 -2.43 20.06
C GLU A 189 10.06 -3.79 19.39
N LEU A 190 10.47 -3.81 18.12
CA LEU A 190 10.74 -5.07 17.42
C LEU A 190 12.20 -5.48 17.61
N ARG A 191 12.42 -6.69 18.16
CA ARG A 191 13.76 -7.25 18.38
C ARG A 191 13.94 -8.53 17.59
N ARG A 192 15.14 -8.74 17.06
CA ARG A 192 15.52 -10.00 16.42
C ARG A 192 16.16 -10.91 17.46
N GLY A 193 15.57 -12.10 17.68
CA GLY A 193 16.12 -13.09 18.61
C GLY A 193 17.47 -13.65 18.13
N ALA A 194 18.34 -14.03 19.07
CA ALA A 194 19.47 -14.89 18.77
C ALA A 194 18.94 -16.26 18.33
N SER A 195 19.33 -16.72 17.15
CA SER A 195 18.88 -17.96 16.49
C SER A 195 18.53 -19.08 17.48
N ARG A 196 17.23 -19.36 17.63
CA ARG A 196 16.75 -20.61 18.24
C ARG A 196 16.34 -21.52 17.09
N GLU A 197 16.89 -22.73 17.08
CA GLU A 197 16.47 -23.78 16.14
C GLU A 197 14.95 -23.91 16.19
N PHE A 198 14.30 -23.65 15.05
CA PHE A 198 12.86 -23.79 14.89
C PHE A 198 12.49 -25.27 15.01
N THR A 199 12.04 -25.68 16.20
CA THR A 199 11.24 -26.90 16.33
C THR A 199 9.77 -26.52 16.24
N SER A 200 9.19 -26.84 15.08
CA SER A 200 7.76 -26.88 14.70
C SER A 200 6.74 -26.43 15.76
N LEU A 201 6.00 -25.36 15.45
CA LEU A 201 4.61 -25.20 15.86
C LEU A 201 3.90 -24.14 14.98
N CYS A 202 3.57 -24.54 13.76
CA CYS A 202 2.44 -23.98 13.01
C CYS A 202 1.46 -25.12 12.72
N LYS A 203 0.64 -25.43 13.72
CA LYS A 203 -0.69 -26.02 13.55
C LYS A 203 -1.58 -25.39 14.60
N LEU A 204 -2.43 -24.47 14.16
CA LEU A 204 -3.85 -24.31 14.49
C LEU A 204 -4.39 -23.13 13.68
#